data_AF-A0A916QS68-F1
#
_entry.id   AF-A0A916QS68-F1
#
_cell.length_a   1.000
_cell.length_b   1.000
_cell.length_c   1.000
_cell.angle_alpha   90.00
_cell.angle_beta   90.00
_cell.angle_gamma   90.00
#
_symmetry.space_group_name_H-M   'P 1'
#
loop_
_entity.id
_entity.type
_entity.pdbx_description
1 polymer ?
#
loop_
_entity_poly.entity_id
_entity_poly.type
_entity_poly.pdbx_seq_one_letter_code
_entity_poly.pdbx_strand_id
1 'polypeptide(L)' 'MSIEVTNVDHLGIVAGIIDEIGIEQKINQLLGEELSEKITGGQVVKGMVLNG' A
#
# COMPACT_ATOMS: atom_id res chain seq x y z
N MET A 1 0.81 -0.68 -32.45
CA MET A 1 1.04 -0.65 -30.99
C MET A 1 0.12 0.40 -30.42
N SER A 2 -0.88 -0.01 -29.63
CA SER A 2 -1.69 0.88 -28.81
C SER A 2 -0.99 1.09 -27.48
N ILE A 3 -0.81 2.35 -27.08
CA ILE A 3 -0.33 2.70 -25.73
C ILE A 3 -1.54 2.61 -24.80
N GLU A 4 -1.42 1.83 -23.72
CA GLU A 4 -2.43 1.75 -22.67
C GLU A 4 -2.10 2.81 -21.61
N VAL A 5 -3.05 3.69 -21.33
CA VAL A 5 -2.90 4.77 -20.34
C VAL A 5 -3.92 4.54 -19.25
N THR A 6 -3.45 4.36 -18.01
CA THR A 6 -4.28 4.14 -16.83
C THR A 6 -4.17 5.33 -15.90
N ASN A 7 -5.31 5.89 -15.48
CA ASN A 7 -5.32 6.89 -14.42
C ASN A 7 -5.21 6.18 -13.06
N VAL A 8 -4.15 6.49 -12.33
CA VAL A 8 -3.85 5.88 -11.01
C VAL A 8 -4.54 6.65 -9.87
N ASP A 9 -5.08 7.84 -10.16
CA ASP A 9 -5.62 8.80 -9.20
C ASP A 9 -4.59 9.24 -8.12
N HIS A 10 -4.90 10.32 -7.40
CA HIS A 10 -4.01 10.90 -6.40
C HIS A 10 -3.73 9.93 -5.23
N LEU A 11 -4.72 9.15 -4.81
CA LEU A 11 -4.56 8.16 -3.74
C LEU A 11 -3.69 6.99 -4.16
N GLY A 12 -3.76 6.58 -5.43
CA GLY A 12 -2.87 5.56 -5.98
C GLY A 12 -1.42 6.04 -6.07
N ILE A 13 -1.19 7.33 -6.33
CA ILE A 13 0.15 7.94 -6.23
C ILE A 13 0.65 7.91 -4.78
N VAL A 14 -0.19 8.28 -3.80
CA VAL A 14 0.19 8.24 -2.38
C VAL A 14 0.51 6.80 -1.93
N ALA A 15 -0.30 5.81 -2.35
CA ALA A 15 -0.03 4.40 -2.08
C ALA A 15 1.29 3.92 -2.72
N GLY A 16 1.59 4.37 -3.93
CA GLY A 16 2.88 4.10 -4.59
C GLY A 16 4.07 4.72 -3.84
N ILE A 17 3.94 5.94 -3.32
CA ILE A 17 4.97 6.58 -2.50
C ILE A 17 5.19 5.79 -1.21
N ILE A 18 4.12 5.34 -0.55
CA ILE A 18 4.19 4.50 0.67
C ILE A 18 5.05 3.25 0.43
N ASP A 19 4.88 2.61 -0.73
CA ASP A 19 5.67 1.45 -1.13
C ASP A 19 7.13 1.84 -1.41
N GLU A 20 7.35 2.94 -2.13
CA GLU A 20 8.69 3.42 -2.52
C GLU A 20 9.56 3.82 -1.32
N ILE A 21 8.99 4.50 -0.32
CA ILE A 21 9.74 4.96 0.86
C ILE A 21 9.78 3.93 2.00
N GLY A 22 9.18 2.76 1.81
CA GLY A 22 9.27 1.64 2.74
C GLY A 22 8.36 1.75 3.97
N ILE A 23 7.26 2.52 3.91
CA ILE A 23 6.35 2.70 5.04
C ILE A 23 5.62 1.39 5.37
N GLU A 24 5.20 0.62 4.37
CA GLU A 24 4.51 -0.67 4.59
C GLU A 24 5.36 -1.61 5.46
N GLN A 25 6.64 -1.77 5.09
CA GLN A 25 7.59 -2.62 5.80
C GLN A 25 7.86 -2.08 7.20
N LYS A 26 7.93 -0.75 7.36
CA LYS A 26 8.11 -0.13 8.67
C LYS A 26 6.95 -0.41 9.60
N ILE A 27 5.72 -0.36 9.09
CA ILE A 27 4.51 -0.70 9.85
C ILE A 27 4.55 -2.17 10.26
N ASN A 28 4.83 -3.09 9.34
CA ASN A 28 4.91 -4.52 9.66
C ASN A 28 6.01 -4.81 10.69
N GLN A 29 7.15 -4.14 10.62
CA GLN A 29 8.22 -4.28 11.62
C GLN A 29 7.76 -3.82 13.02
N LEU A 30 6.99 -2.74 13.10
CA LEU A 30 6.55 -2.16 14.37
C LEU A 30 5.38 -2.93 15.00
N LEU A 31 4.47 -3.46 14.17
CA LEU A 31 3.30 -4.21 14.63
C LEU A 31 3.59 -5.70 14.83
N GLY A 32 4.61 -6.23 14.14
CA GLY A 32 4.79 -7.67 13.96
C GLY A 32 3.89 -8.21 12.86
N GLU A 33 4.10 -9.48 12.51
CA GLU A 33 3.26 -10.21 11.57
C GLU A 33 2.68 -11.44 12.28
N GLU A 34 1.36 -11.58 12.26
CA GLU A 34 0.65 -12.76 12.79
C GLU A 34 0.23 -13.66 11.63
N LEU A 35 0.69 -14.93 11.63
CA LEU A 35 0.48 -15.87 10.51
C LEU A 35 -1.00 -16.18 10.22
N SER A 36 -1.90 -15.92 11.17
CA SER A 36 -3.34 -16.11 10.98
C SER A 36 -4.03 -14.97 10.22
N GLU A 37 -3.38 -13.82 10.09
CA GLU A 37 -3.94 -12.67 9.38
C GLU A 37 -3.83 -12.85 7.86
N LYS A 38 -4.87 -12.40 7.13
CA LYS A 38 -4.91 -12.55 5.67
C LYS A 38 -4.05 -11.52 4.93
N ILE A 39 -3.80 -10.38 5.58
CA ILE A 39 -3.04 -9.24 5.07
C ILE A 39 -2.26 -8.63 6.23
N THR A 40 -1.15 -7.98 5.93
CA THR A 40 -0.29 -7.34 6.94
C THR A 40 -0.87 -6.00 7.41
N GLY A 41 -0.44 -5.52 8.58
CA GLY A 41 -0.84 -4.21 9.07
C GLY A 41 -0.50 -3.07 8.10
N GLY A 42 0.64 -3.13 7.41
CA GLY A 42 1.02 -2.19 6.37
C GLY A 42 0.07 -2.21 5.16
N GLN A 43 -0.35 -3.41 4.73
CA GLN A 43 -1.35 -3.56 3.68
C GLN A 43 -2.73 -2.99 4.08
N VAL A 44 -3.13 -3.16 5.35
CA VAL A 44 -4.36 -2.54 5.88
C VAL A 44 -4.28 -1.02 5.75
N VAL A 45 -3.19 -0.40 6.23
CA VAL A 45 -3.02 1.06 6.18
C VAL A 45 -3.00 1.58 4.75
N LYS A 46 -2.30 0.90 3.82
CA LYS A 46 -2.31 1.27 2.40
C LYS A 46 -3.70 1.17 1.79
N GLY A 47 -4.46 0.14 2.16
CA GLY A 47 -5.87 0.00 1.78
C GLY A 47 -6.75 1.14 2.31
N MET A 48 -6.51 1.60 3.54
CA MET A 48 -7.24 2.75 4.11
C MET A 48 -6.95 4.04 3.34
N VAL A 49 -5.71 4.26 2.88
CA VAL A 49 -5.34 5.40 2.02
C VAL A 49 -6.09 5.35 0.70
N LEU A 50 -6.18 4.17 0.08
CA LEU A 50 -6.90 3.98 -1.18
C LEU A 50 -8.43 4.10 -1.04
N ASN A 51 -8.95 4.01 0.18
CA ASN A 51 -10.37 4.12 0.51
C ASN A 51 -10.74 5.52 1.08
N GLY A 52 -9.83 6.49 0.98
CA GLY A 52 -10.04 7.89 1.38
C GLY A 52 -10.84 8.72 0.40
#